data_AF-A0A2U3I995-F1
#
_entry.id   AF-A0A2U3I995-F1
#
_cell.length_a   1.000
_cell.length_b   1.000
_cell.length_c   1.000
_cell.angle_alpha   90.00
_cell.angle_beta   90.00
_cell.angle_gamma   90.00
#
_symmetry.space_group_name_H-M   'P 1'
#
loop_
_entity.id
_entity.type
_entity.pdbx_description
1 polymer ?
#
loop_
_entity_poly.entity_id
_entity_poly.type
_entity_poly.pdbx_seq_one_letter_code
_entity_poly.pdbx_strand_id
1 'polypeptide(L)' 'MAEKGARASGTPFVSFFTPPQIQALARDTGFKDAQHVSAADLTRRYFTNRTDGLRPPNNAEELLIANT' A
#
# COMPACT_ATOMS: atom_id res chain seq x y z
N MET A 1 -5.37 11.46 8.30
CA MET A 1 -6.55 10.69 8.77
C MET A 1 -6.11 9.29 9.22
N ALA A 2 -5.52 8.46 8.34
CA ALA A 2 -5.11 7.10 8.66
C ALA A 2 -4.14 7.00 9.86
N GLU A 3 -3.05 7.77 9.87
CA GLU A 3 -2.08 7.79 10.98
C GLU A 3 -2.74 8.11 12.34
N LYS A 4 -3.58 9.16 12.38
CA LYS A 4 -4.28 9.57 13.61
C LYS A 4 -5.17 8.43 14.14
N GLY A 5 -5.86 7.73 13.23
CA GLY A 5 -6.68 6.56 13.58
C GLY A 5 -5.82 5.41 14.12
N ALA A 6 -4.72 5.08 13.42
CA ALA A 6 -3.78 4.03 13.80
C ALA A 6 -3.14 4.30 15.17
N ARG A 7 -2.80 5.55 15.47
CA ARG A 7 -2.31 5.96 16.80
C ARG A 7 -3.38 5.80 17.87
N ALA A 8 -4.61 6.23 17.60
CA ALA A 8 -5.72 6.12 18.55
C ALA A 8 -6.10 4.65 18.85
N SER A 9 -5.88 3.73 17.90
CA SER A 9 -6.09 2.29 18.08
C SER A 9 -4.91 1.54 18.71
N GLY A 10 -3.83 2.25 19.12
CA GLY A 10 -2.66 1.62 19.74
C GLY A 10 -1.68 0.96 18.75
N THR A 11 -1.83 1.23 17.46
CA THR A 11 -0.97 0.69 16.38
C THR A 11 -0.38 1.83 15.54
N PRO A 12 0.42 2.75 16.13
CA PRO A 12 0.90 3.93 15.42
C PRO A 12 1.84 3.55 14.28
N PHE A 13 1.79 4.30 13.18
CA PHE A 13 2.74 4.15 12.09
C PHE A 13 4.13 4.62 12.54
N VAL A 14 5.12 3.76 12.40
CA VAL A 14 6.51 4.02 12.84
C VAL A 14 7.32 4.74 11.77
N SER A 15 6.99 4.55 10.49
CA SER A 15 7.73 5.11 9.36
C SER A 15 6.81 5.41 8.20
N PHE A 16 7.22 6.39 7.38
CA PHE A 16 6.48 6.84 6.20
C PHE A 16 7.40 6.81 5.00
N PHE A 17 6.93 6.22 3.92
CA PHE A 17 7.68 6.10 2.68
C PHE A 17 6.78 6.44 1.50
N THR A 18 7.36 7.09 0.50
CA THR A 18 6.81 7.04 -0.86
C THR A 18 7.05 5.66 -1.46
N PRO A 19 6.30 5.25 -2.49
CA PRO A 19 6.51 3.95 -3.12
C PRO A 19 7.95 3.70 -3.60
N PRO A 20 8.65 4.67 -4.25
CA PRO A 20 10.05 4.47 -4.61
C PRO A 20 10.98 4.27 -3.41
N GLN A 21 10.72 4.95 -2.28
CA GLN A 21 11.54 4.83 -1.08
C GLN A 21 11.43 3.45 -0.43
N ILE A 22 10.23 2.91 -0.28
CA ILE A 22 10.05 1.58 0.35
C ILE A 22 10.55 0.46 -0.56
N GLN A 23 10.43 0.61 -1.88
CA GLN A 23 11.03 -0.34 -2.84
C GLN A 23 12.55 -0.31 -2.79
N ALA A 24 13.17 0.88 -2.70
CA ALA A 24 14.61 1.01 -2.55
C ALA A 24 15.09 0.35 -1.25
N LEU A 25 14.44 0.65 -0.12
CA LEU A 25 14.75 0.04 1.17
C LEU A 25 14.66 -1.50 1.15
N ALA A 26 13.64 -2.06 0.49
CA ALA A 26 13.52 -3.50 0.34
C ALA A 26 14.71 -4.10 -0.45
N ARG A 27 15.14 -3.44 -1.53
CA ARG A 27 16.31 -3.90 -2.30
C ARG A 27 17.62 -3.79 -1.52
N ASP A 28 17.81 -2.67 -0.81
CA ASP A 28 18.99 -2.43 0.01
C ASP A 28 19.12 -3.42 1.17
N THR A 29 18.00 -4.03 1.60
CA THR A 29 17.96 -5.07 2.64
C THR A 29 18.10 -6.50 2.09
N GLY A 30 18.26 -6.66 0.78
CA GLY A 30 18.59 -7.94 0.15
C GLY A 30 17.45 -8.65 -0.58
N PHE A 31 16.24 -8.06 -0.66
CA PHE A 31 15.21 -8.60 -1.55
C PHE A 31 15.57 -8.32 -3.01
N LYS A 32 15.60 -9.35 -3.86
CA LYS A 32 15.92 -9.19 -5.29
C LYS A 32 14.84 -8.42 -6.03
N ASP A 33 13.59 -8.69 -5.68
CA ASP A 33 12.42 -8.05 -6.26
C ASP A 33 11.66 -7.27 -5.20
N ALA A 34 11.19 -6.08 -5.57
CA ALA A 34 10.38 -5.21 -4.73
C ALA A 34 9.36 -4.45 -5.59
N GLN A 35 8.09 -4.82 -5.48
CA GLN A 35 6.98 -4.26 -6.24
C GLN A 35 6.00 -3.52 -5.35
N HIS A 36 5.73 -2.27 -5.68
CA HIS A 36 4.58 -1.54 -5.16
C HIS A 36 3.31 -1.96 -5.90
N VAL A 37 2.27 -2.31 -5.15
CA VAL A 37 0.91 -2.52 -5.64
C VAL A 37 0.04 -1.39 -5.11
N SER A 38 -0.37 -0.49 -6.02
CA SER A 38 -1.11 0.72 -5.67
C SER A 38 -2.58 0.45 -5.35
N ALA A 39 -3.22 1.39 -4.64
CA ALA A 39 -4.67 1.37 -4.43
C ALA A 39 -5.46 1.33 -5.76
N ALA A 40 -4.94 1.95 -6.82
CA ALA A 40 -5.52 1.91 -8.15
C ALA A 40 -5.43 0.51 -8.78
N ASP A 41 -4.31 -0.18 -8.61
CA ASP A 41 -4.14 -1.57 -9.07
C ASP A 41 -5.07 -2.53 -8.32
N LEU A 42 -5.19 -2.36 -6.99
CA LEU A 42 -6.13 -3.13 -6.17
C LEU A 42 -7.58 -2.86 -6.57
N THR A 43 -7.94 -1.59 -6.78
CA THR A 43 -9.28 -1.20 -7.24
C THR A 43 -9.60 -1.80 -8.60
N ARG A 44 -8.67 -1.73 -9.55
CA ARG A 44 -8.82 -2.36 -10.86
C ARG A 44 -8.97 -3.89 -10.72
N ARG A 45 -8.19 -4.54 -9.86
CA ARG A 45 -8.25 -6.00 -9.71
C ARG A 45 -9.54 -6.48 -9.06
N TYR A 46 -10.00 -5.81 -8.00
CA TYR A 46 -11.06 -6.33 -7.14
C TYR A 46 -12.43 -5.66 -7.32
N PHE A 47 -12.48 -4.46 -7.92
CA PHE A 47 -13.72 -3.68 -7.99
C PHE A 47 -14.21 -3.39 -9.43
N THR A 48 -13.44 -3.68 -10.48
CA THR A 48 -13.78 -3.30 -11.87
C THR A 48 -15.20 -3.69 -12.31
N ASN A 49 -15.69 -4.88 -11.94
CA ASN A 49 -16.99 -5.39 -12.40
C ASN A 49 -18.13 -5.20 -11.39
N ARG A 50 -17.97 -4.32 -10.39
CA ARG A 50 -19.09 -4.01 -9.49
C ARG A 50 -20.13 -3.15 -10.19
N THR A 51 -21.39 -3.57 -10.10
CA THR A 51 -22.56 -2.87 -10.67
C THR A 51 -23.15 -1.82 -9.74
N ASP A 52 -22.70 -1.75 -8.49
CA ASP A 52 -23.20 -0.83 -7.45
C ASP A 52 -22.41 0.48 -7.34
N GLY A 53 -21.43 0.70 -8.22
CA GLY A 53 -20.61 1.91 -8.24
C GLY A 53 -19.59 2.02 -7.09
N LEU A 54 -19.50 1.04 -6.20
CA LEU A 54 -18.54 1.09 -5.09
C LEU A 54 -17.10 1.07 -5.62
N ARG A 55 -16.30 2.06 -5.21
CA ARG A 55 -14.88 2.18 -5.50
C ARG A 55 -14.12 2.68 -4.26
N PRO A 56 -13.00 2.04 -3.88
CA PRO A 56 -12.12 2.57 -2.84
C PRO A 56 -11.53 3.94 -3.24
N PRO A 57 -11.13 4.77 -2.26
CA PRO A 57 -10.30 5.95 -2.52
C PRO A 57 -8.98 5.60 -3.23
N ASN A 58 -8.47 6.49 -4.07
CA ASN A 58 -7.22 6.30 -4.81
C ASN A 58 -5.95 6.29 -3.94
N ASN A 59 -6.07 6.62 -2.66
CA ASN A 59 -5.00 6.65 -1.66
C ASN A 59 -5.36 5.78 -0.44
N ALA A 60 -6.11 4.70 -0.67
CA ALA A 60 -6.46 3.72 0.33
C ALA A 60 -5.26 2.78 0.61
N GLU A 61 -5.51 1.47 0.67
CA GLU A 61 -4.47 0.47 0.92
C GLU A 61 -3.43 0.44 -0.22
N GLU A 62 -2.16 0.36 0.15
CA GLU A 62 -1.03 0.17 -0.77
C GLU A 62 -0.13 -0.93 -0.19
N LEU A 63 0.42 -1.79 -1.05
CA LEU A 63 1.21 -2.95 -0.62
C LEU A 63 2.61 -2.92 -1.24
N LEU A 64 3.60 -3.35 -0.47
CA LEU A 64 4.90 -3.78 -1.00
C LEU A 64 4.92 -5.31 -1.05
N ILE A 65 5.20 -5.88 -2.21
CA ILE A 65 5.53 -7.30 -2.38
C ILE A 65 7.04 -7.40 -2.61
N ALA A 66 7.75 -8.12 -1.75
CA ALA A 66 9.20 -8.30 -1.84
C ALA A 66 9.56 -9.79 -1.82
N ASN A 67 10.43 -10.22 -2.75
CA ASN A 67 10.83 -11.62 -2.94
C ASN A 67 12.36 -11.75 -3.00
N THR A 68 12.88 -12.96 -2.72
CA THR A 68 14.31 -13.31 -2.70
C THR A 68 14.78 -14.06 -3.92
#